data_AF-A0A670ZB64-F1
#
_entry.id   AF-A0A670ZB64-F1
#
_cell.length_a   1.000
_cell.length_b   1.000
_cell.length_c   1.000
_cell.angle_alpha   90.00
_cell.angle_beta   90.00
_cell.angle_gamma   90.00
#
_symmetry.space_group_name_H-M   'P 1'
#
loop_
_entity.id
_entity.type
_entity.pdbx_description
1 polymer ?
#
loop_
_entity_poly.entity_id
_entity_poly.type
_entity_poly.pdbx_seq_one_letter_code
_entity_poly.pdbx_strand_id
1 'polypeptide(L)'
;EQNQRRKIPFLCVPGAMPNATWEGNLRAVKWSDAEKSHGGCHGHYVRSICIYGTGDLPWLLKSKNLFANKFELKTYPPTVECLELKLRERVLNESEIPVEPSWYF
;
A
#
# COMPACT_ATOMS: atom_id res chain seq x y z
N GLU A 1 -27.37 -43.79 -8.65
CA GLU A 1 -26.74 -42.71 -7.86
C GLU A 1 -25.23 -42.90 -7.89
N GLN A 2 -24.46 -41.90 -8.37
CA GLN A 2 -23.10 -41.60 -7.91
C GLN A 2 -22.67 -40.23 -8.45
N ASN A 3 -23.17 -39.22 -7.75
CA ASN A 3 -22.60 -37.90 -7.46
C ASN A 3 -21.52 -37.37 -8.43
N GLN A 4 -21.97 -36.79 -9.55
CA GLN A 4 -21.19 -35.88 -10.35
C GLN A 4 -20.93 -34.60 -9.56
N ARG A 5 -19.85 -34.57 -8.76
CA ARG A 5 -19.32 -33.32 -8.23
C ARG A 5 -18.90 -32.47 -9.42
N ARG A 6 -19.78 -31.57 -9.87
CA ARG A 6 -19.44 -30.51 -10.82
C ARG A 6 -18.23 -29.78 -10.25
N LYS A 7 -17.04 -30.01 -10.81
CA LYS A 7 -15.91 -29.09 -10.64
C LYS A 7 -16.35 -27.78 -11.29
N ILE A 8 -16.93 -26.89 -10.49
CA ILE A 8 -17.17 -25.51 -10.91
C ILE A 8 -15.79 -24.96 -11.24
N PRO A 9 -15.49 -24.62 -12.50
CA PRO A 9 -14.20 -24.04 -12.82
C PRO A 9 -14.13 -22.70 -12.06
N PHE A 10 -12.98 -22.40 -11.45
CA PHE A 10 -12.72 -21.10 -10.83
C PHE A 10 -12.95 -19.90 -11.78
N LEU A 11 -13.20 -20.14 -13.08
CA LEU A 11 -13.59 -19.19 -14.11
C LEU A 11 -14.96 -18.52 -13.90
N CYS A 12 -15.83 -19.03 -13.03
CA CYS A 12 -17.17 -18.45 -12.82
C CYS A 12 -17.24 -17.37 -11.73
N VAL A 13 -16.10 -16.95 -11.17
CA VAL A 13 -16.05 -15.82 -10.23
C VAL A 13 -15.63 -14.56 -11.00
N PRO A 14 -16.45 -13.50 -11.03
CA PRO A 14 -16.07 -12.23 -11.65
C PRO A 14 -14.73 -11.73 -11.09
N GLY A 15 -13.77 -11.45 -11.98
CA GLY A 15 -12.43 -11.02 -11.58
C GLY A 15 -11.44 -12.15 -11.25
N ALA A 16 -11.80 -13.41 -11.43
CA ALA A 16 -10.84 -14.52 -11.31
C ALA A 16 -9.78 -14.42 -12.41
N MET A 17 -8.51 -14.46 -12.01
CA MET A 17 -7.37 -14.54 -12.92
C MET A 17 -6.76 -15.94 -12.83
N PRO A 18 -7.21 -16.90 -13.67
CA PRO A 18 -6.78 -18.31 -13.57
C PRO A 18 -5.29 -18.53 -13.91
N ASN A 19 -4.67 -17.57 -14.60
CA ASN A 19 -3.24 -17.55 -14.91
C ASN A 19 -2.56 -16.29 -14.30
N ALA A 20 -2.94 -15.91 -13.07
CA ALA A 20 -2.36 -14.74 -12.42
C ALA A 20 -0.86 -14.93 -12.16
N THR A 21 -0.05 -14.01 -12.68
CA THR A 21 1.28 -13.69 -12.15
C THR A 21 1.11 -12.74 -10.96
N TRP A 22 2.08 -12.71 -10.04
CA TRP A 22 2.06 -11.78 -8.89
C TRP A 22 2.32 -10.33 -9.36
N GLU A 23 1.29 -9.71 -9.94
CA GLU A 23 1.32 -8.34 -10.51
C GLU A 23 0.35 -7.40 -9.78
N GLY A 24 0.09 -7.66 -8.49
CA GLY A 24 -0.82 -6.86 -7.68
C GLY A 24 -0.12 -5.68 -6.99
N ASN A 25 -0.45 -4.44 -7.38
CA ASN A 25 -0.01 -3.21 -6.70
C ASN A 25 -0.95 -2.80 -5.55
N LEU A 26 -1.42 -3.76 -4.75
CA LEU A 26 -2.34 -3.44 -3.66
C LEU A 26 -1.61 -2.89 -2.43
N ARG A 27 -0.43 -3.42 -2.11
CA ARG A 27 0.30 -3.11 -0.88
C ARG A 27 1.78 -2.92 -1.15
N ALA A 28 2.29 -1.73 -0.81
CA ALA A 28 3.71 -1.49 -0.66
C ALA A 28 4.19 -2.17 0.62
N VAL A 29 5.13 -3.11 0.49
CA VAL A 29 5.80 -3.78 1.61
C VAL A 29 7.29 -3.82 1.31
N LYS A 30 8.10 -3.34 2.26
CA LYS A 30 9.56 -3.46 2.19
C LYS A 30 9.98 -4.71 2.97
N TRP A 31 10.35 -5.74 2.24
CA TRP A 31 10.89 -6.98 2.82
C TRP A 31 12.40 -6.88 2.99
N SER A 32 12.93 -7.50 4.04
CA SER A 32 14.37 -7.45 4.36
C SER A 32 15.25 -8.15 3.31
N ASP A 33 14.72 -9.18 2.65
CA ASP A 33 15.41 -9.91 1.57
C ASP A 33 15.45 -9.12 0.25
N ALA A 34 14.58 -8.13 0.08
CA ALA A 34 14.49 -7.28 -1.11
C ALA A 34 15.20 -5.92 -0.95
N GLU A 35 16.09 -5.76 0.03
CA GLU A 35 16.64 -4.46 0.44
C GLU A 35 17.26 -3.63 -0.70
N LYS A 36 17.97 -4.30 -1.60
CA LYS A 36 18.62 -3.68 -2.76
C LYS A 36 17.62 -3.06 -3.75
N SER A 37 16.38 -3.54 -3.78
CA SER A 37 15.35 -3.06 -4.72
C SER A 37 14.67 -1.76 -4.26
N HIS A 38 14.63 -1.51 -2.94
CA HIS A 38 13.87 -0.42 -2.34
C HIS A 38 14.71 0.53 -1.50
N GLY A 39 16.03 0.31 -1.45
CA GLY A 39 17.01 1.24 -0.90
C GLY A 39 17.12 1.20 0.63
N GLY A 40 16.85 0.07 1.26
CA GLY A 40 16.91 -0.01 2.73
C GLY A 40 15.60 0.31 3.43
N CYS A 41 15.54 -0.03 4.72
CA CYS A 41 14.52 0.45 5.64
C CYS A 41 15.12 1.59 6.48
N HIS A 42 14.45 2.74 6.53
CA HIS A 42 14.88 3.89 7.34
C HIS A 42 14.24 3.89 8.74
N GLY A 43 13.32 2.96 9.00
CA GLY A 43 12.84 2.64 10.34
C GLY A 43 13.57 1.42 10.90
N HIS A 44 12.84 0.32 11.10
CA HIS A 44 13.41 -0.95 11.53
C HIS A 44 12.58 -2.15 11.04
N TYR A 45 13.17 -3.34 11.02
CA TYR A 45 12.47 -4.55 10.59
C TYR A 45 11.85 -5.29 11.78
N VAL A 46 10.58 -5.68 11.63
CA VAL A 46 9.88 -6.59 12.56
C VAL A 46 9.33 -7.77 11.78
N ARG A 47 9.84 -8.97 12.09
CA ARG A 47 9.53 -10.21 11.36
C ARG A 47 9.79 -10.06 9.85
N SER A 48 10.97 -9.57 9.50
CA SER A 48 11.44 -9.37 8.10
C SER A 48 10.64 -8.36 7.26
N ILE A 49 9.75 -7.58 7.88
CA ILE A 49 8.99 -6.51 7.23
C ILE A 49 9.40 -5.18 7.85
N CYS A 50 9.73 -4.20 7.01
CA CYS A 50 10.08 -2.85 7.44
C CYS A 50 8.86 -2.16 8.05
N ILE A 51 9.07 -1.61 9.24
CA ILE A 51 8.25 -0.55 9.81
C ILE A 51 8.81 0.76 9.28
N TYR A 52 7.99 1.50 8.54
CA TYR A 52 8.43 2.71 7.86
C TYR A 52 8.85 3.81 8.83
N GLY A 53 10.02 4.39 8.57
CA GLY A 53 10.48 5.63 9.19
C GLY A 53 10.16 6.84 8.31
N THR A 54 10.52 8.04 8.75
CA THR A 54 10.31 9.28 7.97
C THR A 54 11.13 9.29 6.68
N GLY A 55 12.31 8.67 6.67
CA GLY A 55 13.15 8.51 5.49
C GLY A 55 12.55 7.63 4.39
N ASP A 56 11.54 6.81 4.71
CA ASP A 56 10.86 5.95 3.73
C ASP A 56 9.71 6.67 3.01
N LEU A 57 9.30 7.85 3.45
CA LEU A 57 8.19 8.62 2.85
C LEU A 57 8.39 8.94 1.36
N PRO A 58 9.57 9.39 0.88
CA PRO A 58 9.77 9.64 -0.54
C PRO A 58 9.57 8.38 -1.40
N TRP A 59 9.95 7.21 -0.88
CA TRP A 59 9.73 5.94 -1.56
C TRP A 59 8.25 5.56 -1.60
N LEU A 60 7.53 5.76 -0.48
CA LEU A 60 6.09 5.53 -0.38
C LEU A 60 5.28 6.42 -1.32
N LEU A 61 5.58 7.73 -1.35
CA LEU A 61 4.87 8.70 -2.18
C LEU A 61 5.07 8.48 -3.69
N LYS A 62 6.20 7.87 -4.08
CA LYS A 62 6.47 7.49 -5.48
C LYS A 62 5.83 6.15 -5.87
N SER A 63 5.38 5.36 -4.89
CA SER A 63 4.82 4.04 -5.11
C SER A 63 3.49 4.10 -5.85
N LYS A 64 3.22 3.12 -6.73
CA LYS A 64 1.91 2.95 -7.38
C LYS A 64 0.93 2.13 -6.53
N ASN A 65 1.33 1.74 -5.31
CA ASN A 65 0.51 0.93 -4.44
C ASN A 65 -0.57 1.75 -3.75
N LEU A 66 -1.74 1.14 -3.55
CA LEU A 66 -2.87 1.80 -2.87
C LEU A 66 -2.66 1.90 -1.35
N PHE A 67 -2.08 0.87 -0.75
CA PHE A 67 -1.84 0.79 0.68
C PHE A 67 -0.36 0.54 0.97
N ALA A 68 0.07 0.79 2.21
CA ALA A 68 1.41 0.52 2.67
C ALA A 68 1.39 -0.21 4.02
N ASN A 69 2.35 -1.11 4.22
CA ASN A 69 2.50 -1.88 5.47
C ASN A 69 4.00 -2.05 5.80
N LYS A 70 4.50 -1.70 7.00
CA LYS A 70 3.82 -1.40 8.29
C LYS A 70 4.16 0.01 8.80
N PHE A 71 3.28 0.60 9.62
CA PHE A 71 3.52 1.86 10.33
C PHE A 71 3.46 1.64 11.84
N GLU A 72 4.24 2.43 12.59
CA GLU A 72 4.23 2.44 14.04
C GLU A 72 4.27 3.86 14.60
N LEU A 73 3.15 4.28 15.18
CA LEU A 73 2.96 5.64 15.70
C LEU A 73 3.85 5.95 16.91
N LYS A 74 4.21 4.95 17.72
CA LYS A 74 5.01 5.15 18.94
C LYS A 74 6.47 5.47 18.62
N THR A 75 7.02 4.80 17.62
CA THR A 75 8.44 4.87 17.27
C THR A 75 8.71 5.97 16.26
N TYR A 76 7.81 6.15 15.28
CA TYR A 76 7.92 7.19 14.26
C TYR A 76 6.61 7.96 14.10
N PRO A 77 6.18 8.74 15.13
CA PRO A 77 4.98 9.56 15.04
C PRO A 77 4.88 10.42 13.76
N PRO A 78 5.93 11.15 13.33
CA PRO A 78 5.81 12.05 12.18
C PRO A 78 5.65 11.32 10.85
N THR A 79 5.95 10.02 10.76
CA THR A 79 5.83 9.28 9.51
C THR A 79 4.38 9.23 9.02
N VAL A 80 3.43 8.92 9.91
CA VAL A 80 2.01 8.82 9.52
C VAL A 80 1.43 10.21 9.28
N GLU A 81 1.77 11.18 10.13
CA GLU A 81 1.29 12.57 10.02
C GLU A 81 1.73 13.23 8.71
N CYS A 82 3.03 13.15 8.37
CA CYS A 82 3.52 13.70 7.11
C CYS A 82 2.90 13.01 5.89
N LEU A 83 2.66 11.69 5.97
CA LEU A 83 2.01 10.95 4.90
C LEU A 83 0.56 11.44 4.71
N GLU A 84 -0.18 11.61 5.79
CA GLU A 84 -1.55 12.14 5.77
C GLU A 84 -1.61 13.55 5.17
N LEU A 85 -0.77 14.47 5.65
CA LEU A 85 -0.71 15.84 5.14
C LEU A 85 -0.41 15.88 3.64
N LYS A 86 0.54 15.06 3.17
CA LYS A 86 0.91 14.99 1.76
C LYS A 86 -0.19 14.39 0.89
N LEU A 87 -0.90 13.37 1.39
CA LEU A 87 -2.03 12.80 0.68
C LEU A 87 -3.22 13.76 0.63
N ARG A 88 -3.50 14.49 1.74
CA ARG A 88 -4.54 15.53 1.79
C ARG A 88 -4.25 16.64 0.79
N GLU A 89 -3.02 17.19 0.81
CA GLU A 89 -2.57 18.19 -0.17
C GLU A 89 -2.79 17.72 -1.60
N ARG A 90 -2.43 16.47 -1.91
CA ARG A 90 -2.63 15.88 -3.24
C ARG A 90 -4.09 15.81 -3.64
N VAL A 91 -4.96 15.31 -2.76
CA VAL A 91 -6.40 15.18 -3.03
C VAL A 91 -7.05 16.54 -3.25
N LEU A 92 -6.69 17.55 -2.45
CA LEU A 92 -7.22 18.91 -2.60
C LEU A 92 -6.73 19.59 -3.89
N ASN A 93 -5.51 19.29 -4.35
CA ASN A 93 -4.98 19.83 -5.60
C ASN A 93 -5.55 19.13 -6.85
N GLU A 94 -5.92 17.85 -6.73
CA GLU A 94 -6.48 17.03 -7.81
C GLU A 94 -8.03 17.05 -7.83
N SER A 95 -8.68 17.87 -7.00
CA SER A 95 -10.15 17.89 -6.91
C SER A 95 -10.79 18.55 -8.13
N GLU A 96 -11.73 17.85 -8.77
CA GLU A 96 -12.52 18.40 -9.89
C GLU A 96 -13.59 19.40 -9.44
N ILE A 97 -13.99 19.33 -8.17
CA ILE A 97 -14.95 20.25 -7.55
C ILE A 97 -14.22 21.37 -6.80
N PRO A 98 -14.82 22.56 -6.67
CA PRO A 98 -14.26 23.62 -5.84
C PRO A 98 -14.08 23.14 -4.40
N VAL A 99 -12.85 23.30 -3.89
CA VAL A 99 -12.53 22.97 -2.50
C VAL A 99 -13.13 24.02 -1.58
N GLU A 100 -13.89 23.57 -0.60
CA GLU A 100 -14.38 24.43 0.48
C GLU A 100 -13.20 24.92 1.34
N PRO A 101 -13.08 26.24 1.63
CA PRO A 101 -11.97 26.77 2.41
C PRO A 101 -11.79 26.12 3.79
N SER A 102 -12.89 25.60 4.37
CA SER A 102 -12.87 24.86 5.64
C SER A 102 -12.07 23.55 5.59
N TRP A 103 -11.83 22.98 4.40
CA TRP A 103 -11.12 21.71 4.23
C TRP A 103 -9.60 21.84 4.23
N TYR A 104 -9.05 23.05 4.31
CA TYR A 104 -7.63 23.27 4.51
C TYR A 104 -7.22 23.26 6.00
N PHE A 105 -8.20 23.35 6.91
CA PHE A 105 -8.00 23.46 8.35
C PHE A 105 -8.37 22.17 9.10
#